data_AF-A0A518WAA1-F1
#
_entry.id   AF-A0A518WAA1-F1
#
_cell.length_a   1.000
_cell.length_b   1.000
_cell.length_c   1.000
_cell.angle_alpha   90.00
_cell.angle_beta   90.00
_cell.angle_gamma   90.00
#
_symmetry.space_group_name_H-M   'P 1'
#
loop_
_entity.id
_entity.type
_entity.pdbx_description
1 polymer ?
#
loop_
_entity_poly.entity_id
_entity_poly.type
_entity_poly.pdbx_seq_one_letter_code
_entity_poly.pdbx_strand_id
1 'polypeptide(L)'
;MSAVDERAARIAGLRALADALEANPDLPLPGRRVAHCVRVDDDAAGQAEVMRAAELLGVEAIIDGGSAHASRTFGGVTYEVFHVGLQRRADHDALMSYRGAVAAPAGA
;
A
#
# COMPACT_ATOMS: atom_id res chain seq x y z
N MET A 1 9.76 21.70 -3.69
CA MET A 1 9.58 21.07 -2.36
C MET A 1 10.50 19.88 -2.32
N SER A 2 11.45 19.82 -1.37
CA SER A 2 12.39 18.71 -1.29
C SER A 2 11.71 17.45 -0.75
N ALA A 3 12.33 16.26 -0.90
CA ALA A 3 11.81 15.02 -0.32
C ALA A 3 11.66 15.09 1.21
N VAL A 4 12.49 15.89 1.88
CA VAL A 4 12.40 16.15 3.32
C VAL A 4 11.16 16.98 3.65
N ASP A 5 10.89 18.02 2.84
CA ASP A 5 9.71 18.87 3.01
C ASP A 5 8.42 18.08 2.75
N GLU A 6 8.39 17.21 1.74
CA GLU A 6 7.25 16.34 1.46
C GLU A 6 7.00 15.37 2.61
N ARG A 7 8.06 14.74 3.15
CA ARG A 7 7.94 13.85 4.30
C ARG A 7 7.39 14.58 5.53
N ALA A 8 7.91 15.77 5.82
CA ALA A 8 7.44 16.57 6.95
C ALA A 8 5.97 16.97 6.80
N ALA A 9 5.57 17.43 5.61
CA ALA A 9 4.18 17.79 5.30
C ALA A 9 3.22 16.59 5.44
N ARG A 10 3.63 15.40 4.95
CA ARG A 10 2.82 14.17 5.07
C ARG A 10 2.60 13.77 6.53
N ILE A 11 3.66 13.81 7.34
CA ILE A 11 3.58 13.49 8.77
C ILE A 11 2.70 14.50 9.51
N ALA A 12 2.83 15.80 9.20
CA ALA A 12 1.99 16.84 9.78
C ALA A 12 0.50 16.63 9.44
N GLY A 13 0.19 16.29 8.19
CA GLY A 13 -1.19 16.00 7.77
C GLY A 13 -1.80 14.78 8.47
N LEU A 14 -1.01 13.72 8.70
CA LEU A 14 -1.49 12.54 9.44
C LEU A 14 -1.80 12.84 10.91
N ARG A 15 -1.00 13.71 11.54
CA ARG A 15 -1.27 14.18 12.91
C ARG A 15 -2.54 15.02 12.96
N ALA A 16 -2.66 16.00 12.06
CA ALA A 16 -3.84 16.84 11.97
C ALA A 16 -5.13 16.03 11.71
N LEU A 17 -5.06 14.96 10.91
CA LEU A 17 -6.18 14.03 10.72
C LEU A 17 -6.54 13.29 12.01
N ALA A 18 -5.56 12.82 12.77
CA ALA A 18 -5.81 12.17 14.06
C ALA A 18 -6.52 13.13 15.04
N ASP A 19 -6.03 14.38 15.13
CA ASP A 19 -6.62 15.41 15.98
C ASP A 19 -8.07 15.72 15.56
N ALA A 20 -8.35 15.78 14.24
CA ALA A 20 -9.70 16.04 13.74
C ALA A 20 -10.70 14.91 14.04
N LEU A 21 -10.24 13.65 13.98
CA LEU A 21 -11.06 12.48 14.32
C LEU A 21 -11.32 12.40 15.82
N GLU A 22 -10.34 12.74 16.67
CA GLU A 22 -10.52 12.80 18.12
C GLU A 22 -11.50 13.91 18.51
N ALA A 23 -11.39 15.09 17.89
CA ALA A 23 -12.25 16.24 18.19
C ALA A 23 -13.70 16.06 17.72
N ASN A 24 -13.97 15.17 16.76
CA ASN A 24 -15.29 14.99 16.16
C ASN A 24 -15.68 13.50 16.10
N PRO A 25 -16.24 12.94 17.19
CA PRO A 25 -16.61 11.52 17.27
C PRO A 25 -17.64 11.05 16.23
N ASP A 26 -18.39 11.99 15.64
CA ASP A 26 -19.37 11.69 14.59
C ASP A 26 -18.72 11.48 13.21
N LEU A 27 -17.44 11.80 13.06
CA LEU A 27 -16.71 11.51 11.82
C LEU A 27 -16.44 10.01 11.70
N PRO A 28 -16.71 9.42 10.53
CA PRO A 28 -16.38 8.02 10.30
C PRO A 28 -14.87 7.81 10.37
N LEU A 29 -14.45 6.76 11.08
CA LEU A 29 -13.04 6.39 11.14
C LEU A 29 -12.56 5.88 9.77
N PRO A 30 -11.37 6.33 9.31
CA PRO A 30 -10.78 5.84 8.07
C PRO A 30 -10.35 4.38 8.22
N GLY A 31 -10.08 3.72 7.10
CA GLY A 31 -9.56 2.35 7.07
C GLY A 31 -8.26 2.22 7.86
N ARG A 32 -8.05 1.03 8.44
CA ARG A 32 -6.89 0.74 9.32
C ARG A 32 -5.54 0.59 8.62
N ARG A 33 -5.47 0.64 7.28
CA ARG A 33 -4.28 0.26 6.51
C ARG A 33 -3.66 1.47 5.82
N VAL A 34 -2.37 1.71 6.10
CA VAL A 34 -1.53 2.68 5.40
C VAL A 34 -0.49 1.90 4.61
N ALA A 35 -0.52 1.99 3.28
CA ALA A 35 0.30 1.14 2.43
C ALA A 35 1.27 1.95 1.56
N HIS A 36 2.48 1.42 1.39
CA HIS A 36 3.50 1.90 0.47
C HIS A 36 3.85 0.80 -0.53
N CYS A 37 3.62 1.08 -1.82
CA CYS A 37 4.01 0.18 -2.90
C CYS A 37 5.40 0.58 -3.41
N VAL A 38 6.34 -0.35 -3.37
CA VAL A 38 7.67 -0.23 -3.97
C VAL A 38 7.54 -0.41 -5.47
N ARG A 39 7.71 0.69 -6.21
CA ARG A 39 7.57 0.75 -7.68
C ARG A 39 8.93 0.74 -8.35
N VAL A 40 9.44 -0.46 -8.59
CA VAL A 40 10.64 -0.72 -9.40
C VAL A 40 10.32 -1.80 -10.42
N ASP A 41 11.00 -1.78 -11.56
CA ASP A 41 10.82 -2.74 -12.65
C ASP A 41 11.84 -3.89 -12.58
N ASP A 42 12.20 -4.29 -11.36
CA ASP A 42 13.05 -5.43 -11.06
C ASP A 42 12.58 -6.06 -9.74
N ASP A 43 12.16 -7.33 -9.80
CA ASP A 43 11.61 -8.05 -8.65
C ASP A 43 12.66 -8.16 -7.53
N ALA A 44 13.94 -8.37 -7.87
CA ALA A 44 15.01 -8.50 -6.87
C ALA A 44 15.22 -7.19 -6.10
N ALA A 45 15.30 -6.06 -6.79
CA ALA A 45 15.35 -4.73 -6.16
C ALA A 45 14.09 -4.44 -5.34
N GLY A 46 12.92 -4.82 -5.83
CA GLY A 46 11.64 -4.62 -5.14
C GLY A 46 11.58 -5.41 -3.83
N GLN A 47 12.00 -6.67 -3.86
CA GLN A 47 12.12 -7.53 -2.68
C GLN A 47 13.14 -6.99 -1.68
N ALA A 48 14.30 -6.53 -2.14
CA ALA A 48 15.34 -5.95 -1.28
C ALA A 48 14.85 -4.71 -0.53
N GLU A 49 14.10 -3.84 -1.20
CA GLU A 49 13.49 -2.66 -0.57
C GLU A 49 12.49 -3.05 0.52
N VAL A 50 11.65 -4.05 0.26
CA VAL A 50 10.67 -4.56 1.25
C VAL A 50 11.39 -5.21 2.42
N MET A 51 12.46 -5.98 2.19
CA MET A 51 13.28 -6.56 3.27
C MET A 51 13.93 -5.48 4.14
N ARG A 52 14.44 -4.40 3.54
CA ARG A 52 14.96 -3.26 4.32
C ARG A 52 13.86 -2.61 5.16
N ALA A 53 12.66 -2.44 4.61
CA ALA A 53 11.53 -1.92 5.36
C ALA A 53 11.12 -2.87 6.51
N ALA A 54 11.16 -4.19 6.28
CA ALA A 54 10.86 -5.19 7.29
C ALA A 54 11.83 -5.12 8.48
N GLU A 55 13.14 -4.96 8.21
CA GLU A 55 14.17 -4.75 9.23
C GLU A 55 13.89 -3.49 10.07
N LEU A 56 13.60 -2.36 9.42
CA LEU A 56 13.23 -1.11 10.11
C LEU A 56 11.95 -1.24 10.94
N LEU A 57 11.01 -2.08 10.50
CA LEU A 57 9.77 -2.36 11.21
C LEU A 57 9.95 -3.41 12.31
N GLY A 58 11.06 -4.14 12.34
CA GLY A 58 11.30 -5.26 13.25
C GLY A 58 10.34 -6.44 13.00
N VAL A 59 10.05 -6.72 11.73
CA VAL A 59 9.19 -7.83 11.28
C VAL A 59 9.90 -8.64 10.20
N GLU A 60 9.42 -9.84 9.92
CA GLU A 60 9.89 -10.64 8.79
C GLU A 60 9.15 -10.25 7.51
N ALA A 61 9.89 -10.20 6.39
CA ALA A 61 9.30 -10.04 5.07
C ALA A 61 8.77 -11.38 4.55
N ILE A 62 7.59 -11.36 3.95
CA ILE A 62 7.02 -12.49 3.21
C ILE A 62 7.36 -12.27 1.74
N ILE A 63 7.96 -13.28 1.10
CA ILE A 63 8.32 -13.25 -0.33
C ILE A 63 7.52 -14.35 -1.04
N ASP A 64 6.87 -14.02 -2.15
CA ASP A 64 6.08 -14.95 -2.96
C ASP A 64 6.10 -14.54 -4.44
N GLY A 65 6.68 -15.37 -5.30
CA GLY A 65 6.63 -15.23 -6.76
C GLY A 65 6.91 -13.82 -7.28
N GLY A 66 8.14 -13.32 -7.09
CA GLY A 66 8.54 -11.96 -7.47
C GLY A 66 8.00 -10.86 -6.53
N SER A 67 6.92 -11.11 -5.81
CA SER A 67 6.32 -10.16 -4.87
C SER A 67 6.95 -10.24 -3.47
N ALA A 68 6.86 -9.15 -2.72
CA ALA A 68 7.23 -9.13 -1.31
C ALA A 68 6.28 -8.26 -0.49
N HIS A 69 6.15 -8.59 0.80
CA HIS A 69 5.27 -7.89 1.72
C HIS A 69 5.86 -7.86 3.13
N ALA A 70 5.82 -6.70 3.77
CA ALA A 70 6.14 -6.50 5.17
C ALA A 70 5.07 -5.61 5.81
N SER A 71 4.56 -5.99 6.98
CA SER A 71 3.56 -5.18 7.68
C SER A 71 3.74 -5.22 9.18
N ARG A 72 3.43 -4.10 9.83
CA ARG A 72 3.39 -4.01 11.29
C ARG A 72 2.16 -3.22 11.73
N THR A 73 1.53 -3.69 12.80
CA THR A 73 0.38 -3.04 13.42
C THR A 73 0.82 -2.21 14.63
N PHE A 74 0.40 -0.95 14.66
CA PHE A 74 0.55 0.02 15.74
C PHE A 74 -0.82 0.29 16.34
N GLY A 75 -1.16 -0.39 17.44
CA GLY A 75 -2.51 -0.34 18.00
C GLY A 75 -3.55 -0.80 16.97
N GLY A 76 -4.45 0.10 16.56
CA GLY A 76 -5.49 -0.18 15.55
C GLY A 76 -5.08 0.06 14.09
N VAL A 77 -3.85 0.51 13.81
CA VAL A 77 -3.40 0.91 12.47
C VAL A 77 -2.28 0.01 11.97
N THR A 78 -2.42 -0.56 10.77
CA THR A 78 -1.41 -1.37 10.09
C THR A 78 -0.67 -0.52 9.06
N TYR A 79 0.65 -0.46 9.18
CA TYR A 79 1.52 0.03 8.11
C TYR A 79 2.05 -1.14 7.31
N GLU A 80 1.94 -1.03 5.98
CA GLU A 80 2.36 -2.03 5.02
C GLU A 80 3.35 -1.44 4.01
N VAL A 81 4.40 -2.20 3.71
CA VAL A 81 5.28 -1.99 2.57
C VAL A 81 5.25 -3.24 1.71
N PHE A 82 5.00 -3.09 0.40
CA PHE A 82 4.87 -4.24 -0.49
C PHE A 82 5.42 -3.94 -1.89
N HIS A 83 5.79 -5.00 -2.58
CA HIS A 83 6.17 -5.00 -3.99
C HIS A 83 5.32 -6.05 -4.73
N VAL A 84 4.79 -5.68 -5.90
CA VAL A 84 4.05 -6.59 -6.77
C VAL A 84 4.96 -7.02 -7.90
N GLY A 85 5.25 -8.32 -7.97
CA GLY A 85 6.17 -8.86 -8.97
C GLY A 85 5.71 -8.62 -10.40
N LEU A 86 6.66 -8.54 -11.32
CA LEU A 86 6.43 -8.22 -12.74
C LEU A 86 5.42 -9.15 -13.41
N GLN A 87 5.54 -10.46 -13.19
CA GLN A 87 4.58 -11.42 -13.77
C GLN A 87 3.16 -11.16 -13.24
N ARG A 88 3.02 -10.88 -11.95
CA ARG A 88 1.72 -10.60 -11.33
C ARG A 88 1.11 -9.28 -11.83
N ARG A 89 1.95 -8.28 -12.13
CA ARG A 89 1.53 -7.04 -12.81
C ARG A 89 1.03 -7.35 -14.23
N ALA A 90 1.80 -8.14 -15.01
CA ALA A 90 1.42 -8.52 -16.37
C ALA A 90 0.10 -9.32 -16.40
N ASP A 91 -0.09 -10.27 -15.49
CA ASP A 91 -1.32 -11.05 -15.37
C ASP A 91 -2.52 -10.15 -15.02
N HIS A 92 -2.31 -9.18 -14.12
CA HIS A 92 -3.34 -8.21 -13.77
C HIS A 92 -3.69 -7.30 -14.96
N ASP A 93 -2.70 -6.84 -15.72
CA ASP A 93 -2.92 -5.99 -16.89
C ASP A 93 -3.66 -6.75 -18.00
N ALA A 94 -3.30 -8.03 -18.22
CA ALA A 94 -4.04 -8.92 -19.11
C ALA A 94 -5.49 -9.11 -18.64
N LEU A 95 -5.72 -9.35 -17.34
CA LEU A 95 -7.07 -9.47 -16.77
C LEU A 95 -7.87 -8.17 -16.96
N MET A 96 -7.27 -7.02 -16.66
CA MET A 96 -7.91 -5.71 -16.78
C MET A 96 -8.18 -5.31 -18.23
N SER A 97 -7.42 -5.84 -19.19
CA SER A 97 -7.68 -5.60 -20.62
C SER A 97 -9.06 -6.10 -21.07
N TYR A 98 -9.64 -7.07 -20.35
CA TYR A 98 -10.97 -7.62 -20.63
C TYR A 98 -12.10 -6.88 -19.90
N ARG A 99 -11.79 -5.86 -19.08
CA ARG A 99 -12.77 -5.13 -18.28
C ARG A 99 -13.76 -4.39 -19.18
N GLY A 100 -15.05 -4.72 -19.05
CA GLY A 100 -16.13 -4.12 -19.84
C GLY A 100 -16.36 -4.79 -21.20
N ALA A 101 -15.60 -5.83 -21.55
CA ALA A 101 -15.80 -6.58 -22.79
C ALA A 101 -17.09 -7.43 -22.79
N VAL A 102 -17.62 -7.75 -21.61
CA VAL A 102 -18.87 -8.51 -21.44
C VAL A 102 -19.84 -7.68 -20.58
N ALA A 103 -21.03 -7.45 -21.10
CA ALA A 103 -22.15 -6.89 -20.36
C ALA A 103 -23.18 -7.98 -20.07
N ALA A 104 -23.88 -7.87 -18.93
CA ALA A 104 -25.09 -8.64 -18.72
C ALA A 104 -26.11 -8.27 -19.82
N PRO A 105 -26.90 -9.23 -20.33
CA PRO A 105 -27.97 -8.90 -21.25
C PRO A 105 -28.90 -7.89 -20.56
N ALA A 106 -29.30 -6.84 -21.29
CA ALA A 106 -30.32 -5.93 -20.80
C ALA A 106 -31.57 -6.76 -20.43
N GLY A 107 -32.07 -6.57 -19.22
CA GLY A 107 -33.14 -7.39 -18.64
C GLY A 107 -34.36 -7.49 -19.56
N ALA A 108 -34.89 -8.72 -19.64
CA ALA A 108 -36.19 -9.02 -20.23
C ALA A 108 -37.33 -8.53 -19.32
#